data_AF-A0A7S0Y2Q8-F1
#
_entry.id   AF-A0A7S0Y2Q8-F1
#
_cell.length_a   1.000
_cell.length_b   1.000
_cell.length_c   1.000
_cell.angle_alpha   90.00
_cell.angle_beta   90.00
_cell.angle_gamma   90.00
#
_symmetry.space_group_name_H-M   'P 1'
#
loop_
_entity.id
_entity.type
_entity.pdbx_description
1 polymer ?
#
loop_
_entity_poly.entity_id
_entity_poly.type
_entity_poly.pdbx_seq_one_letter_code
_entity_poly.pdbx_strand_id
1 'polypeptide(L)'
;DRLPLVPDSINLTASTAAGDTESVILVETGNSTGTFTGTLLTAASGTTVSPRLVVTKGDVVTMQIAEASPNRTLTKTLASQYLGDLSSTFNVLLPGGTLFVTLSDADLNANTNLAETVSTVIVTSQNSGQRESVTLTETGSNTG
;
A
#
# COMPACT_ATOMS: atom_id res chain seq x y z
N ASP A 1 21.12 -27.34 19.22
CA ASP A 1 22.38 -26.72 19.63
C ASP A 1 22.67 -25.59 18.64
N ARG A 2 22.48 -24.32 19.04
CA ARG A 2 22.64 -23.16 18.14
C ARG A 2 24.10 -22.72 18.22
N LEU A 3 24.81 -22.74 17.09
CA LEU A 3 26.24 -22.43 17.04
C LEU A 3 26.45 -20.95 17.44
N PRO A 4 27.20 -20.65 18.51
CA PRO A 4 27.25 -19.33 19.13
C PRO A 4 27.97 -18.24 18.30
N LEU A 5 28.37 -18.54 17.06
CA LEU A 5 29.19 -17.68 16.21
C LEU A 5 28.53 -17.25 14.89
N VAL A 6 27.30 -17.70 14.60
CA VAL A 6 26.57 -17.31 13.39
C VAL A 6 25.22 -16.71 13.80
N PRO A 7 24.83 -15.53 13.28
CA PRO A 7 23.50 -14.99 13.52
C PRO A 7 22.41 -15.99 13.09
N ASP A 8 21.39 -16.15 13.92
CA ASP A 8 20.31 -17.08 13.65
C ASP A 8 19.47 -16.65 12.42
N SER A 9 18.70 -17.56 11.85
CA SER A 9 17.76 -17.26 10.75
C SER A 9 16.38 -17.86 11.01
N ILE A 10 15.34 -17.16 10.57
CA ILE A 10 13.95 -17.58 10.68
C ILE A 10 13.19 -17.35 9.39
N ASN A 11 12.29 -18.27 9.04
CA ASN A 11 11.42 -18.14 7.88
C ASN A 11 10.16 -17.36 8.26
N LEU A 12 9.87 -16.31 7.51
CA LEU A 12 8.59 -15.61 7.53
C LEU A 12 7.86 -15.91 6.23
N THR A 13 6.61 -16.34 6.35
CA THR A 13 5.71 -16.52 5.21
C THR A 13 4.77 -15.33 5.15
N ALA A 14 4.66 -14.69 3.99
CA ALA A 14 3.67 -13.66 3.72
C ALA A 14 2.67 -14.18 2.69
N SER A 15 1.39 -13.92 2.90
CA SER A 15 0.34 -14.29 1.98
C SER A 15 -0.70 -13.18 1.81
N THR A 16 -1.34 -13.14 0.64
CA THR A 16 -2.50 -12.28 0.38
C THR A 16 -3.80 -13.08 0.42
N ALA A 17 -4.93 -12.39 0.59
CA ALA A 17 -6.24 -13.02 0.50
C ALA A 17 -6.52 -13.63 -0.90
N ALA A 18 -5.85 -13.10 -1.94
CA ALA A 18 -5.89 -13.61 -3.30
C ALA A 18 -5.12 -14.94 -3.49
N GLY A 19 -4.41 -15.41 -2.47
CA GLY A 19 -3.75 -16.71 -2.43
C GLY A 19 -2.28 -16.70 -2.84
N ASP A 20 -1.71 -15.55 -3.17
CA ASP A 20 -0.27 -15.46 -3.40
C ASP A 20 0.48 -15.62 -2.08
N THR A 21 1.59 -16.36 -2.11
CA THR A 21 2.36 -16.73 -0.91
C THR A 21 3.84 -16.72 -1.22
N GLU A 22 4.60 -15.96 -0.45
CA GLU A 22 6.05 -15.84 -0.58
C GLU A 22 6.74 -16.03 0.77
N SER A 23 7.97 -16.54 0.75
CA SER A 23 8.79 -16.71 1.95
C SER A 23 10.01 -15.82 1.91
N VAL A 24 10.33 -15.22 3.06
CA VAL A 24 11.55 -14.45 3.27
C VAL A 24 12.29 -14.99 4.49
N ILE A 25 13.62 -15.08 4.37
CA ILE A 25 14.50 -15.40 5.48
C ILE A 25 14.82 -14.09 6.20
N LEU A 26 14.49 -14.03 7.49
CA LEU A 26 14.96 -12.98 8.37
C LEU A 26 16.24 -13.45 9.06
N VAL A 27 17.27 -12.62 9.03
CA VAL A 27 18.58 -12.90 9.64
C VAL A 27 18.74 -12.05 10.89
N GLU A 28 19.23 -12.66 11.96
CA GLU A 28 19.54 -11.98 13.21
C GLU A 28 20.63 -10.91 12.96
N THR A 29 20.45 -9.70 13.49
CA THR A 29 21.33 -8.55 13.21
C THR A 29 22.72 -8.66 13.84
N GLY A 30 22.94 -9.69 14.63
CA GLY A 30 24.19 -10.02 15.31
C GLY A 30 23.96 -11.17 16.28
N ASN A 31 25.04 -11.79 16.75
CA ASN A 31 24.99 -12.95 17.64
C ASN A 31 24.13 -12.68 18.88
N SER A 32 23.05 -13.45 19.04
CA SER A 32 22.19 -13.41 20.23
C SER A 32 21.58 -12.04 20.52
N THR A 33 21.35 -11.22 19.49
CA THR A 33 20.67 -9.92 19.61
C THR A 33 19.16 -10.05 19.75
N GLY A 34 18.58 -11.19 19.33
CA GLY A 34 17.14 -11.43 19.28
C GLY A 34 16.38 -10.59 18.24
N THR A 35 17.09 -9.78 17.45
CA THR A 35 16.51 -8.88 16.45
C THR A 35 16.79 -9.40 15.06
N PHE A 36 15.75 -9.61 14.25
CA PHE A 36 15.86 -10.19 12.91
C PHE A 36 15.39 -9.20 11.84
N THR A 37 16.07 -9.19 10.69
CA THR A 37 15.74 -8.32 9.55
C THR A 37 15.77 -9.09 8.24
N GLY A 38 14.95 -8.69 7.28
CA GLY A 38 14.89 -9.26 5.94
C GLY A 38 14.05 -8.39 5.02
N THR A 39 14.12 -8.64 3.71
CA THR A 39 13.40 -7.86 2.71
C THR A 39 12.56 -8.78 1.85
N LEU A 40 11.25 -8.55 1.84
CA LEU A 40 10.32 -9.15 0.91
C LEU A 40 9.91 -8.09 -0.11
N LEU A 41 10.16 -8.36 -1.39
CA LEU A 41 9.74 -7.48 -2.46
C LEU A 41 8.26 -7.72 -2.76
N THR A 42 7.53 -6.65 -3.05
CA THR A 42 6.15 -6.72 -3.54
C THR A 42 6.08 -6.40 -5.03
N ALA A 43 4.96 -6.78 -5.66
CA ALA A 43 4.66 -6.47 -7.04
C ALA A 43 3.15 -6.20 -7.21
N ALA A 44 2.77 -5.53 -8.30
CA ALA A 44 1.37 -5.30 -8.63
C ALA A 44 0.70 -6.54 -9.23
N SER A 45 -0.62 -6.53 -9.38
CA SER A 45 -1.33 -7.60 -10.10
C SER A 45 -0.82 -7.75 -11.52
N GLY A 46 -0.72 -8.99 -12.03
CA GLY A 46 -0.27 -9.29 -13.39
C GLY A 46 1.24 -9.43 -13.57
N THR A 47 2.05 -9.13 -12.55
CA THR A 47 3.48 -9.53 -12.54
C THR A 47 3.64 -10.98 -12.09
N THR A 48 4.32 -11.80 -12.88
CA THR A 48 4.59 -13.23 -12.59
C THR A 48 6.00 -13.49 -12.05
N VAL A 49 6.69 -12.45 -11.57
CA VAL A 49 8.10 -12.52 -11.21
C VAL A 49 8.25 -12.91 -9.74
N SER A 50 8.50 -14.19 -9.46
CA SER A 50 8.96 -14.64 -8.15
C SER A 50 10.47 -14.38 -7.96
N PRO A 51 10.94 -14.11 -6.73
CA PRO A 51 10.18 -14.04 -5.47
C PRO A 51 9.67 -12.61 -5.21
N ARG A 52 8.38 -12.37 -5.42
CA ARG A 52 7.71 -11.09 -5.11
C ARG A 52 6.26 -11.35 -4.74
N LEU A 53 5.84 -10.80 -3.60
CA LEU A 53 4.45 -10.91 -3.19
C LEU A 53 3.58 -9.96 -4.02
N VAL A 54 2.72 -10.53 -4.85
CA VAL A 54 1.71 -9.82 -5.62
C VAL A 54 0.65 -9.30 -4.65
N VAL A 55 0.58 -7.98 -4.57
CA VAL A 55 -0.38 -7.25 -3.75
C VAL A 55 -1.24 -6.37 -4.66
N THR A 56 -2.53 -6.37 -4.40
CA THR A 56 -3.52 -5.54 -5.07
C THR A 56 -4.17 -4.58 -4.09
N LYS A 57 -4.80 -3.53 -4.60
CA LYS A 57 -5.45 -2.51 -3.78
C LYS A 57 -6.44 -3.14 -2.80
N GLY A 58 -6.36 -2.73 -1.53
CA GLY A 58 -7.26 -3.20 -0.49
C GLY A 58 -6.94 -4.60 0.04
N ASP A 59 -5.89 -5.25 -0.50
CA ASP A 59 -5.45 -6.53 0.04
C ASP A 59 -4.97 -6.38 1.48
N VAL A 60 -5.31 -7.41 2.23
CA VAL A 60 -4.75 -7.67 3.55
C VAL A 60 -3.61 -8.67 3.37
N VAL A 61 -2.39 -8.20 3.59
CA VAL A 61 -1.21 -9.07 3.65
C VAL A 61 -1.11 -9.66 5.05
N THR A 62 -1.08 -10.99 5.14
CA THR A 62 -0.90 -11.74 6.37
C THR A 62 0.53 -12.27 6.43
N MET A 63 1.29 -11.88 7.44
CA MET A 63 2.63 -12.40 7.69
C MET A 63 2.60 -13.36 8.87
N GLN A 64 3.24 -14.52 8.72
CA GLN A 64 3.29 -15.58 9.71
C GLN A 64 4.71 -16.08 9.95
N ILE A 65 5.03 -16.25 11.23
CA ILE A 65 6.23 -16.95 11.68
C ILE A 65 5.77 -18.14 12.49
N ALA A 66 6.22 -19.34 12.12
CA ALA A 66 6.02 -20.55 12.90
C ALA A 66 7.23 -20.79 13.81
N GLU A 67 7.04 -20.64 15.12
CA GLU A 67 8.05 -21.00 16.11
C GLU A 67 7.84 -22.46 16.53
N ALA A 68 8.89 -23.28 16.48
CA ALA A 68 8.78 -24.70 16.79
C ALA A 68 8.65 -24.99 18.30
N SER A 69 9.03 -24.07 19.19
CA SER A 69 8.99 -24.28 20.65
C SER A 69 9.01 -22.96 21.45
N PRO A 70 7.94 -22.63 22.19
CA PRO A 70 6.63 -23.28 22.14
C PRO A 70 6.05 -23.21 20.72
N ASN A 71 5.26 -24.22 20.31
CA ASN A 71 4.63 -24.19 19.00
C ASN A 71 3.67 -23.00 18.94
N ARG A 72 4.06 -21.94 18.23
CA ARG A 72 3.37 -20.66 18.24
C ARG A 72 3.46 -20.01 16.88
N THR A 73 2.32 -19.55 16.37
CA THR A 73 2.26 -18.76 15.14
C THR A 73 2.08 -17.30 15.51
N LEU A 74 3.02 -16.45 15.12
CA LEU A 74 2.88 -15.00 15.21
C LEU A 74 2.28 -14.50 13.89
N THR A 75 1.16 -13.79 13.97
CA THR A 75 0.45 -13.26 12.78
C THR A 75 0.39 -11.74 12.84
N LYS A 76 0.69 -11.07 11.73
CA LYS A 76 0.48 -9.62 11.55
C LYS A 76 -0.21 -9.34 10.22
N THR A 77 -1.22 -8.47 10.24
CA THR A 77 -1.95 -8.04 9.05
C THR A 77 -1.62 -6.59 8.67
N LEU A 78 -1.46 -6.32 7.37
CA LEU A 78 -1.27 -4.98 6.82
C LEU A 78 -2.33 -4.74 5.73
N ALA A 79 -3.09 -3.66 5.83
CA ALA A 79 -4.01 -3.24 4.77
C ALA A 79 -3.27 -2.35 3.76
N SER A 80 -3.33 -2.71 2.49
CA SER A 80 -2.77 -1.91 1.39
C SER A 80 -3.79 -0.85 0.95
N GLN A 81 -3.93 0.23 1.72
CA GLN A 81 -4.78 1.37 1.38
C GLN A 81 -3.93 2.63 1.17
N TYR A 82 -4.11 3.29 0.03
CA TYR A 82 -3.61 4.65 -0.23
C TYR A 82 -4.80 5.58 -0.08
N LEU A 83 -4.73 6.59 0.78
CA LEU A 83 -5.86 7.48 1.08
C LEU A 83 -6.02 8.62 0.05
N GLY A 84 -5.13 8.67 -0.95
CA GLY A 84 -4.98 9.79 -1.87
C GLY A 84 -4.47 11.08 -1.20
N ASP A 85 -3.92 11.99 -1.98
CA ASP A 85 -3.66 13.38 -1.62
C ASP A 85 -4.59 14.28 -2.43
N LEU A 86 -5.40 15.07 -1.73
CA LEU A 86 -6.28 16.08 -2.33
C LEU A 86 -5.73 17.46 -1.98
N SER A 87 -5.32 18.21 -3.01
CA SER A 87 -4.76 19.55 -2.86
C SER A 87 -5.49 20.60 -3.71
N SER A 88 -5.41 21.85 -3.28
CA SER A 88 -5.89 23.02 -4.03
C SER A 88 -4.83 24.11 -3.98
N THR A 89 -4.71 24.90 -5.04
CA THR A 89 -3.64 25.90 -5.19
C THR A 89 -4.06 27.32 -4.77
N PHE A 90 -5.22 27.48 -4.13
CA PHE A 90 -5.79 28.80 -3.80
C PHE A 90 -5.64 29.16 -2.34
N ASN A 91 -5.10 30.37 -2.11
CA ASN A 91 -4.99 30.95 -0.78
C ASN A 91 -6.26 31.72 -0.37
N VAL A 92 -7.00 32.26 -1.35
CA VAL A 92 -8.28 32.97 -1.19
C VAL A 92 -9.16 32.70 -2.41
N LEU A 93 -10.41 32.28 -2.21
CA LEU A 93 -11.40 32.10 -3.27
C LEU A 93 -12.35 33.31 -3.29
N LEU A 94 -12.31 34.11 -4.36
CA LEU A 94 -13.22 35.23 -4.57
C LEU A 94 -14.51 34.78 -5.29
N PRO A 95 -15.66 35.43 -5.06
CA PRO A 95 -16.86 35.20 -5.86
C PRO A 95 -16.57 35.36 -7.36
N GLY A 96 -16.92 34.35 -8.16
CA GLY A 96 -16.63 34.30 -9.60
C GLY A 96 -15.20 33.87 -9.96
N GLY A 97 -14.35 33.55 -8.98
CA GLY A 97 -13.02 33.00 -9.20
C GLY A 97 -13.05 31.51 -9.58
N THR A 98 -11.97 31.04 -10.21
CA THR A 98 -11.78 29.62 -10.54
C THR A 98 -11.17 28.89 -9.34
N LEU A 99 -11.61 27.65 -9.10
CA LEU A 99 -10.99 26.73 -8.13
C LEU A 99 -10.32 25.58 -8.91
N PHE A 100 -9.04 25.35 -8.64
CA PHE A 100 -8.26 24.23 -9.17
C PHE A 100 -8.09 23.21 -8.06
N VAL A 101 -8.51 21.98 -8.34
CA VAL A 101 -8.43 20.82 -7.43
C VAL A 101 -7.58 19.76 -8.11
N THR A 102 -6.62 19.22 -7.38
CA THR A 102 -5.79 18.09 -7.82
C THR A 102 -5.99 16.94 -6.85
N LEU A 103 -6.24 15.75 -7.39
CA LEU A 103 -6.29 14.49 -6.65
C LEU A 103 -5.18 13.60 -7.20
N SER A 104 -4.26 13.18 -6.35
CA SER A 104 -3.37 12.07 -6.64
C SER A 104 -3.79 10.90 -5.76
N ASP A 105 -4.25 9.83 -6.38
CA ASP A 105 -4.62 8.62 -5.69
C ASP A 105 -4.24 7.41 -6.55
N ALA A 106 -3.13 6.77 -6.18
CA ALA A 106 -2.64 5.57 -6.85
C ALA A 106 -3.68 4.44 -6.88
N ASP A 107 -4.69 4.52 -6.01
CA ASP A 107 -5.74 3.53 -5.87
C ASP A 107 -6.91 3.76 -6.87
N LEU A 108 -7.03 4.96 -7.44
CA LEU A 108 -8.04 5.32 -8.46
C LEU A 108 -7.51 5.21 -9.90
N ASN A 109 -6.23 4.89 -10.06
CA ASN A 109 -5.55 4.56 -11.31
C ASN A 109 -5.62 3.04 -11.57
N ALA A 110 -6.81 2.56 -11.94
CA ALA A 110 -7.10 1.12 -12.03
C ALA A 110 -6.63 0.49 -13.35
N ASN A 111 -6.45 1.30 -14.40
CA ASN A 111 -6.03 0.88 -15.72
C ASN A 111 -4.89 1.76 -16.23
N THR A 112 -3.68 1.26 -16.01
CA THR A 112 -2.42 1.92 -16.37
C THR A 112 -2.24 2.26 -17.86
N ASN A 113 -3.12 1.79 -18.76
CA ASN A 113 -3.05 2.12 -20.19
C ASN A 113 -3.98 3.27 -20.60
N LEU A 114 -4.95 3.65 -19.76
CA LEU A 114 -5.92 4.69 -20.06
C LEU A 114 -5.82 5.81 -19.04
N ALA A 115 -6.22 7.02 -19.43
CA ALA A 115 -6.51 8.07 -18.47
C ALA A 115 -7.91 7.84 -17.91
N GLU A 116 -8.04 7.83 -16.59
CA GLU A 116 -9.29 7.52 -15.90
C GLU A 116 -9.95 8.76 -15.30
N THR A 117 -11.27 8.67 -15.09
CA THR A 117 -12.08 9.79 -14.58
C THR A 117 -12.74 9.44 -13.24
N VAL A 118 -12.67 10.38 -12.29
CA VAL A 118 -13.31 10.29 -10.98
C VAL A 118 -14.35 11.41 -10.87
N SER A 119 -15.63 11.07 -10.75
CA SER A 119 -16.75 12.04 -10.70
C SER A 119 -17.35 12.23 -9.30
N THR A 120 -16.73 11.66 -8.27
CA THR A 120 -17.25 11.63 -6.89
C THR A 120 -16.65 12.72 -5.99
N VAL A 121 -15.83 13.62 -6.53
CA VAL A 121 -15.26 14.73 -5.75
C VAL A 121 -16.32 15.78 -5.51
N ILE A 122 -16.63 16.06 -4.24
CA ILE A 122 -17.67 17.04 -3.85
C ILE A 122 -16.99 18.26 -3.23
N VAL A 123 -17.20 19.43 -3.84
CA VAL A 123 -16.84 20.73 -3.27
C VAL A 123 -18.04 21.26 -2.50
N THR A 124 -17.84 21.66 -1.26
CA THR A 124 -18.93 22.21 -0.41
C THR A 124 -18.59 23.63 0.04
N SER A 125 -19.50 24.57 -0.21
CA SER A 125 -19.45 25.92 0.38
C SER A 125 -19.88 25.84 1.84
N GLN A 126 -18.97 26.17 2.77
CA GLN A 126 -19.30 26.15 4.19
C GLN A 126 -20.34 27.20 4.60
N ASN A 127 -20.34 28.36 3.92
CA ASN A 127 -21.23 29.48 4.26
C ASN A 127 -22.67 29.29 3.78
N SER A 128 -22.85 28.65 2.61
CA SER A 128 -24.18 28.45 2.01
C SER A 128 -24.67 27.00 2.10
N GLY A 129 -23.79 26.04 2.40
CA GLY A 129 -24.07 24.62 2.34
C GLY A 129 -24.18 24.06 0.92
N GLN A 130 -23.99 24.89 -0.12
CA GLN A 130 -24.05 24.47 -1.51
C GLN A 130 -22.99 23.41 -1.80
N ARG A 131 -23.35 22.40 -2.59
CA ARG A 131 -22.45 21.32 -3.01
C ARG A 131 -22.37 21.28 -4.53
N GLU A 132 -21.17 21.06 -5.04
CA GLU A 132 -20.91 20.86 -6.46
C GLU A 132 -20.08 19.59 -6.66
N SER A 133 -20.47 18.77 -7.64
CA SER A 133 -19.69 17.60 -8.05
C SER A 133 -18.67 18.01 -9.10
N VAL A 134 -17.40 17.66 -8.88
CA VAL A 134 -16.30 17.91 -9.81
C VAL A 134 -15.85 16.58 -10.41
N THR A 135 -15.70 16.54 -11.72
CA THR A 135 -15.08 15.41 -12.41
C THR A 135 -13.60 15.72 -12.62
N LEU A 136 -12.74 14.87 -12.08
CA LEU A 136 -11.30 14.91 -12.29
C LEU A 136 -10.92 13.82 -13.31
N THR A 137 -9.96 14.14 -14.18
CA THR A 137 -9.38 13.19 -15.14
C THR A 137 -7.89 13.14 -14.89
N GLU A 138 -7.30 11.95 -14.93
CA GLU A 138 -5.86 11.80 -14.90
C GLU A 138 -5.19 12.64 -16.00
N THR A 139 -3.98 13.14 -15.73
CA THR A 139 -3.25 14.01 -16.66
C THR A 139 -2.62 13.25 -17.84
N GLY A 140 -2.64 11.92 -17.77
CA GLY A 140 -2.18 10.97 -18.78
C GLY A 140 -2.39 9.54 -18.27
N SER A 141 -2.16 8.53 -19.10
CA SER A 141 -2.27 7.13 -18.67
C SER A 141 -1.35 6.85 -17.48
N ASN A 142 -1.86 6.18 -16.46
CA ASN A 142 -1.12 5.80 -15.26
C ASN A 142 -0.56 6.99 -14.45
N THR A 143 -1.36 8.06 -14.27
CA THR A 143 -0.91 9.28 -13.54
C THR A 143 -1.69 9.60 -12.26
N GLY A 144 -2.58 8.72 -11.80
CA GLY A 144 -3.21 8.84 -10.47
C GLY A 144 -2.23 8.68 -9.32
#